data_AF-E3M8Q5-F1
#
_entry.id   AF-E3M8Q5-F1
#
_cell.length_a   1.000
_cell.length_b   1.000
_cell.length_c   1.000
_cell.angle_alpha   90.00
_cell.angle_beta   90.00
_cell.angle_gamma   90.00
#
_symmetry.space_group_name_H-M   'P 1'
#
loop_
_entity.id
_entity.type
_entity.pdbx_description
1 polymer ?
#
loop_
_entity_poly.entity_id
_entity_poly.type
_entity_poly.pdbx_seq_one_letter_code
_entity_poly.pdbx_strand_id
1 'polypeptide(L)'
;MLPLIILISILVFVLLFLFAVRSYPIPLAPKSRILLLIAHPDDETMFFSPTIRALTHAGHRVFVLCVSNGDFDGLGKIRARELSRAASKLGISSSDVICLDYDEFRDGDTWDRNSLCQIVMRHVEVLSADTVISFDSYGVSGHQNHSSCFEALQTAYSNGGVPRDVQIFVLDSIPLWRKYIGMSDALFSFGRSPFFYMARFRDVAACWRAMWAHKSQLVWFRVLFIFFSRFVLEKCQK
;
A
#
# COMPACT_ATOMS: atom_id res chain seq x y z
N MET A 1 2.61 40.69 25.89
CA MET A 1 2.94 39.29 26.23
C MET A 1 2.04 38.28 25.52
N LEU A 2 0.71 38.36 25.65
CA LEU A 2 -0.21 37.41 25.00
C LEU A 2 -0.05 37.30 23.46
N PRO A 3 0.12 38.39 22.68
CA PRO A 3 0.31 38.29 21.23
C PRO A 3 1.61 37.56 20.83
N LEU A 4 2.68 37.76 21.59
CA LEU A 4 3.98 37.10 21.36
C LEU A 4 3.88 35.59 21.64
N ILE A 5 3.18 35.20 22.71
CA ILE A 5 2.96 33.78 23.05
C ILE A 5 2.13 33.08 21.96
N ILE A 6 1.10 33.75 21.43
CA ILE A 6 0.28 33.22 20.32
C ILE A 6 1.15 33.06 19.07
N LEU A 7 1.95 34.08 18.72
CA LEU A 7 2.82 34.02 17.54
C LEU A 7 3.85 32.88 17.63
N ILE A 8 4.50 32.73 18.80
CA ILE A 8 5.45 31.65 19.03
C ILE A 8 4.75 30.29 18.94
N SER A 9 3.57 30.14 19.53
CA SER A 9 2.78 28.89 19.46
C SER A 9 2.42 28.52 18.02
N ILE A 10 1.98 29.49 17.22
CA ILE A 10 1.68 29.28 15.78
C ILE A 10 2.96 28.88 15.03
N LEU A 11 4.07 29.57 15.26
CA LEU A 11 5.33 29.26 14.60
C LEU A 11 5.80 27.84 14.94
N VAL A 12 5.78 27.46 16.21
CA VAL A 12 6.14 26.11 16.67
C VAL A 12 5.22 25.07 16.03
N PHE A 13 3.90 25.31 16.00
CA PHE A 13 2.95 24.41 15.35
C PHE A 13 3.24 24.24 13.86
N VAL A 14 3.50 25.34 13.13
CA VAL A 14 3.84 25.30 11.70
C VAL A 14 5.14 24.53 11.48
N LEU A 15 6.17 24.76 12.29
CA LEU A 15 7.44 24.03 12.17
C LEU A 15 7.28 22.54 12.46
N LEU A 16 6.52 22.17 13.50
CA LEU A 16 6.20 20.77 13.81
C LEU A 16 5.40 20.13 12.68
N PHE A 17 4.44 20.84 12.11
CA PHE A 17 3.64 20.35 10.99
C PHE A 17 4.50 20.14 9.73
N LEU A 18 5.35 21.12 9.37
CA LEU A 18 6.28 20.99 8.26
C LEU A 18 7.26 19.83 8.44
N PHE A 19 7.68 19.57 9.68
CA PHE A 19 8.51 18.42 10.00
C PHE A 19 7.72 17.11 9.90
N ALA A 20 6.49 17.08 10.41
CA ALA A 20 5.62 15.91 10.39
C ALA A 20 5.23 15.45 8.97
N VAL A 21 5.10 16.39 8.03
CA VAL A 21 4.79 16.06 6.61
C VAL A 21 6.03 15.69 5.79
N ARG A 22 7.23 15.68 6.39
CA ARG A 22 8.45 15.27 5.68
C ARG A 22 8.42 13.76 5.48
N SER A 23 8.65 13.31 4.24
CA SER A 23 8.79 11.87 3.97
C SER A 23 10.12 11.33 4.50
N TYR A 24 10.05 10.13 5.08
CA TYR A 24 11.15 9.29 5.54
C TYR A 24 11.05 7.96 4.77
N PRO A 25 11.61 7.88 3.54
CA PRO A 25 11.43 6.72 2.69
C PRO A 25 12.14 5.49 3.25
N ILE A 26 11.70 4.31 2.83
CA ILE A 26 12.39 3.04 3.08
C ILE A 26 13.82 3.13 2.47
N PRO A 27 14.87 2.76 3.20
CA PRO A 27 16.27 2.86 2.76
C PRO A 27 16.62 1.70 1.81
N LEU A 28 16.09 1.75 0.59
CA LEU A 28 16.33 0.74 -0.43
C LEU A 28 17.61 1.00 -1.23
N ALA A 29 18.20 -0.06 -1.77
CA ALA A 29 19.32 0.03 -2.69
C ALA A 29 18.88 0.71 -4.01
N PRO A 30 19.78 1.44 -4.71
CA PRO A 30 19.44 2.03 -6.00
C PRO A 30 18.90 0.98 -6.99
N LYS A 31 17.80 1.29 -7.66
CA LYS A 31 17.14 0.40 -8.64
C LYS A 31 16.65 -0.95 -8.07
N SER A 32 16.34 -1.00 -6.77
CA SER A 32 15.65 -2.14 -6.16
C SER A 32 14.42 -2.62 -6.92
N ARG A 33 14.14 -3.92 -6.78
CA ARG A 33 13.03 -4.65 -7.40
C ARG A 33 12.03 -5.03 -6.32
N ILE A 34 10.86 -4.43 -6.38
CA ILE A 34 9.92 -4.40 -5.26
C ILE A 34 8.66 -5.17 -5.64
N LEU A 35 8.32 -6.20 -4.88
CA LEU A 35 7.05 -6.91 -5.01
C LEU A 35 6.03 -6.32 -4.05
N LEU A 36 5.01 -5.66 -4.58
CA LEU A 36 3.83 -5.28 -3.83
C LEU A 36 2.83 -6.43 -3.84
N LEU A 37 2.64 -7.06 -2.69
CA LEU A 37 1.65 -8.12 -2.48
C LEU A 37 0.33 -7.50 -1.99
N ILE A 38 -0.74 -7.71 -2.73
CA ILE A 38 -2.09 -7.25 -2.39
C ILE A 38 -3.10 -8.39 -2.47
N ALA A 39 -4.23 -8.27 -1.77
CA ALA A 39 -5.25 -9.29 -1.77
C ALA A 39 -6.16 -9.14 -3.00
N HIS A 40 -6.60 -7.91 -3.27
CA HIS A 40 -7.67 -7.63 -4.25
C HIS A 40 -7.29 -6.53 -5.25
N PRO A 41 -7.96 -6.49 -6.42
CA PRO A 41 -7.78 -5.42 -7.39
C PRO A 41 -8.39 -4.12 -6.86
N ASP A 42 -7.58 -3.09 -6.58
CA ASP A 42 -7.91 -1.76 -6.01
C ASP A 42 -7.06 -1.41 -4.79
N ASP A 43 -6.60 -2.42 -4.06
CA ASP A 43 -5.75 -2.30 -2.88
C ASP A 43 -4.50 -1.47 -3.15
N GLU A 44 -3.87 -1.63 -4.32
CA GLU A 44 -2.70 -0.87 -4.72
C GLU A 44 -3.00 0.63 -4.74
N THR A 45 -4.20 0.97 -5.21
CA THR A 45 -4.66 2.34 -5.32
C THR A 45 -5.11 2.88 -3.96
N MET A 46 -5.94 2.13 -3.23
CA MET A 46 -6.50 2.57 -1.95
C MET A 46 -5.45 2.63 -0.85
N PHE A 47 -4.54 1.66 -0.81
CA PHE A 47 -3.66 1.44 0.33
C PHE A 47 -2.18 1.68 0.04
N PHE A 48 -1.75 1.78 -1.21
CA PHE A 48 -0.32 1.89 -1.52
C PHE A 48 0.06 3.01 -2.49
N SER A 49 -0.89 3.83 -2.96
CA SER A 49 -0.60 4.90 -3.93
C SER A 49 0.59 5.80 -3.55
N PRO A 50 0.69 6.41 -2.35
CA PRO A 50 1.84 7.25 -2.00
C PRO A 50 3.17 6.49 -2.04
N THR A 51 3.20 5.26 -1.54
CA THR A 51 4.37 4.38 -1.54
C THR A 51 4.79 4.03 -2.97
N ILE A 52 3.86 3.55 -3.81
CA ILE A 52 4.12 3.20 -5.22
C ILE A 52 4.69 4.41 -5.97
N ARG A 53 4.07 5.58 -5.80
CA ARG A 53 4.51 6.81 -6.46
C ARG A 53 5.93 7.19 -6.03
N ALA A 54 6.23 7.16 -4.74
CA ALA A 54 7.55 7.49 -4.24
C ALA A 54 8.63 6.52 -4.76
N LEU A 55 8.34 5.22 -4.76
CA LEU A 55 9.28 4.18 -5.22
C LEU A 55 9.54 4.26 -6.72
N THR A 56 8.50 4.43 -7.53
CA THR A 56 8.63 4.56 -9.00
C THR A 56 9.37 5.85 -9.38
N HIS A 57 9.12 6.97 -8.70
CA HIS A 57 9.87 8.22 -8.91
C HIS A 57 11.34 8.11 -8.51
N ALA A 58 11.66 7.31 -7.49
CA ALA A 58 13.03 7.02 -7.08
C ALA A 58 13.77 6.08 -8.06
N GLY A 59 13.11 5.61 -9.12
CA GLY A 59 13.70 4.75 -10.16
C GLY A 59 13.74 3.27 -9.80
N HIS A 60 13.01 2.84 -8.77
CA HIS A 60 12.81 1.42 -8.46
C HIS A 60 11.79 0.80 -9.41
N ARG A 61 11.91 -0.51 -9.63
CA ARG A 61 10.91 -1.26 -10.40
C ARG A 61 9.95 -1.93 -9.44
N VAL A 62 8.66 -1.59 -9.55
CA VAL A 62 7.60 -2.13 -8.70
C VAL A 62 6.78 -3.13 -9.50
N PHE A 63 6.61 -4.32 -8.95
CA PHE A 63 5.73 -5.38 -9.42
C PHE A 63 4.52 -5.47 -8.51
N VAL A 64 3.35 -5.78 -9.05
CA VAL A 64 2.14 -6.05 -8.26
C VAL A 64 1.81 -7.53 -8.40
N LEU A 65 1.68 -8.22 -7.27
CA LEU A 65 1.09 -9.54 -7.19
C LEU A 65 -0.22 -9.43 -6.42
N CYS A 66 -1.32 -9.55 -7.15
CA CYS A 66 -2.67 -9.54 -6.61
C CYS A 66 -3.16 -10.98 -6.47
N VAL A 67 -3.44 -11.40 -5.24
CA VAL A 67 -3.67 -12.81 -4.89
C VAL A 67 -5.02 -13.33 -5.39
N SER A 68 -6.04 -12.46 -5.44
CA SER A 68 -7.35 -12.78 -5.98
C SER A 68 -7.74 -11.77 -7.03
N ASN A 69 -8.50 -12.18 -8.04
CA ASN A 69 -9.09 -11.27 -9.02
C ASN A 69 -10.36 -10.55 -8.50
N GLY A 70 -10.76 -10.80 -7.25
CA GLY A 70 -11.95 -10.17 -6.65
C GLY A 70 -13.23 -10.60 -7.36
N ASP A 71 -13.35 -11.86 -7.77
CA ASP A 71 -14.48 -12.37 -8.56
C ASP A 71 -15.75 -12.67 -7.73
N PHE A 72 -15.85 -12.16 -6.50
CA PHE A 72 -17.04 -12.38 -5.65
C PHE A 72 -18.35 -12.00 -6.36
N ASP A 73 -18.33 -10.92 -7.16
CA ASP A 73 -19.48 -10.44 -7.94
C ASP A 73 -19.50 -10.97 -9.41
N GLY A 74 -18.63 -11.92 -9.77
CA GLY A 74 -18.49 -12.40 -11.16
C GLY A 74 -17.78 -11.42 -12.11
N LEU A 75 -17.00 -10.47 -11.57
CA LEU A 75 -16.34 -9.38 -12.31
C LEU A 75 -14.80 -9.51 -12.37
N GLY A 76 -14.22 -10.64 -11.98
CA GLY A 76 -12.79 -10.83 -11.78
C GLY A 76 -11.95 -10.53 -13.03
N LYS A 77 -12.39 -10.98 -14.21
CA LYS A 77 -11.73 -10.65 -15.50
C LYS A 77 -11.73 -9.15 -15.81
N ILE A 78 -12.78 -8.43 -15.41
CA ILE A 78 -12.88 -6.97 -15.59
C ILE A 78 -11.94 -6.30 -14.59
N ARG A 79 -12.01 -6.68 -13.31
CA ARG A 79 -11.22 -6.14 -12.19
C ARG A 79 -9.71 -6.32 -12.41
N ALA A 80 -9.26 -7.48 -12.91
CA ALA A 80 -7.85 -7.70 -13.26
C ALA A 80 -7.34 -6.74 -14.36
N ARG A 81 -8.18 -6.44 -15.37
CA ARG A 81 -7.85 -5.45 -16.42
C ARG A 81 -7.89 -4.02 -15.88
N GLU A 82 -8.77 -3.74 -14.92
CA GLU A 82 -8.83 -2.45 -14.23
C GLU A 82 -7.58 -2.20 -13.39
N LEU A 83 -7.15 -3.19 -12.61
CA LEU A 83 -5.90 -3.18 -11.87
C LEU A 83 -4.69 -2.86 -12.74
N SER A 84 -4.54 -3.55 -13.88
CA SER A 84 -3.44 -3.28 -14.81
C SER A 84 -3.45 -1.83 -15.32
N ARG A 85 -4.63 -1.28 -15.61
CA ARG A 85 -4.80 0.12 -16.04
C ARG A 85 -4.54 1.11 -14.91
N ALA A 86 -4.98 0.81 -13.69
CA ALA A 86 -4.83 1.63 -12.50
C ALA A 86 -3.35 1.72 -12.09
N ALA A 87 -2.66 0.59 -12.02
CA ALA A 87 -1.23 0.50 -11.73
C ALA A 87 -0.39 1.37 -12.69
N SER A 88 -0.74 1.40 -13.99
CA SER A 88 -0.09 2.29 -14.96
C SER A 88 -0.32 3.78 -14.72
N LYS A 89 -1.42 4.18 -14.07
CA LYS A 89 -1.60 5.58 -13.63
C LYS A 89 -0.70 5.93 -12.45
N LEU A 90 -0.25 4.94 -11.68
CA LEU A 90 0.68 5.06 -10.56
C LEU A 90 2.15 4.89 -10.99
N GLY A 91 2.43 4.60 -12.26
CA GLY A 91 3.80 4.49 -12.80
C GLY A 91 4.34 3.06 -12.88
N ILE A 92 3.49 2.04 -12.72
CA ILE A 92 3.84 0.63 -12.87
C ILE A 92 3.51 0.16 -14.29
N SER A 93 4.43 -0.54 -14.94
CA SER A 93 4.15 -1.14 -16.25
C SER A 93 3.02 -2.17 -16.13
N SER A 94 2.07 -2.22 -17.07
CA SER A 94 1.03 -3.25 -17.05
C SER A 94 1.60 -4.67 -17.14
N SER A 95 2.81 -4.84 -17.70
CA SER A 95 3.53 -6.13 -17.72
C SER A 95 4.04 -6.58 -16.35
N ASP A 96 4.13 -5.65 -15.40
CA ASP A 96 4.63 -5.89 -14.04
C ASP A 96 3.48 -6.10 -13.05
N VAL A 97 2.26 -6.30 -13.56
CA VAL A 97 1.05 -6.58 -12.78
C VAL A 97 0.63 -8.03 -13.05
N ILE A 98 0.61 -8.83 -11.99
CA ILE A 98 0.16 -10.22 -12.00
C ILE A 98 -1.06 -10.30 -11.09
N CYS A 99 -2.18 -10.76 -11.63
CA CYS A 99 -3.41 -11.00 -10.89
C CYS A 99 -3.71 -12.50 -11.00
N LEU A 100 -3.64 -13.20 -9.88
CA LEU A 100 -3.88 -14.63 -9.83
C LEU A 100 -5.37 -14.93 -9.94
N ASP A 101 -5.66 -16.14 -10.43
CA ASP A 101 -7.01 -16.66 -10.63
C ASP A 101 -7.01 -18.14 -10.26
N TYR A 102 -6.72 -18.42 -8.99
CA TYR A 102 -6.69 -19.77 -8.42
C TYR A 102 -7.89 -19.98 -7.52
N ASP A 103 -8.54 -21.14 -7.63
CA ASP A 103 -9.69 -21.52 -6.82
C ASP A 103 -9.38 -21.53 -5.31
N GLU A 104 -8.12 -21.76 -4.95
CA GLU A 104 -7.62 -21.78 -3.57
C GLU A 104 -7.60 -20.39 -2.91
N PHE A 105 -7.60 -19.31 -3.71
CA PHE A 105 -7.51 -17.92 -3.22
C PHE A 105 -8.70 -17.06 -3.68
N ARG A 106 -9.91 -17.60 -3.54
CA ARG A 106 -11.14 -16.86 -3.80
C ARG A 106 -11.34 -15.73 -2.81
N ASP A 107 -11.87 -14.61 -3.32
CA ASP A 107 -12.18 -13.43 -2.51
C ASP A 107 -13.21 -13.77 -1.42
N GLY A 108 -12.92 -13.36 -0.18
CA GLY A 108 -13.78 -13.60 0.98
C GLY A 108 -13.57 -14.95 1.67
N ASP A 109 -12.87 -15.88 1.03
CA ASP A 109 -12.57 -17.20 1.61
C ASP A 109 -11.35 -17.16 2.53
N THR A 110 -11.20 -18.20 3.35
CA THR A 110 -9.99 -18.40 4.15
C THR A 110 -8.90 -19.04 3.29
N TRP A 111 -7.75 -18.38 3.17
CA TRP A 111 -6.62 -18.86 2.36
C TRP A 111 -5.64 -19.68 3.19
N ASP A 112 -5.12 -20.78 2.64
CA ASP A 112 -4.02 -21.51 3.27
C ASP A 112 -2.72 -20.68 3.17
N ARG A 113 -2.23 -20.26 4.34
CA ARG A 113 -0.99 -19.50 4.48
C ARG A 113 0.23 -20.22 3.91
N ASN A 114 0.29 -21.56 3.92
CA ASN A 114 1.43 -22.31 3.39
C ASN A 114 1.43 -22.29 1.87
N SER A 115 0.27 -22.55 1.25
CA SER A 115 0.11 -22.48 -0.22
C SER A 115 0.39 -21.06 -0.72
N LEU A 116 -0.16 -20.05 -0.04
CA LEU A 116 0.11 -18.65 -0.39
C LEU A 116 1.60 -18.29 -0.20
N CYS A 117 2.22 -18.72 0.90
CA CYS A 117 3.65 -18.55 1.14
C CYS A 117 4.50 -19.10 -0.01
N GLN A 118 4.22 -20.33 -0.46
CA GLN A 118 4.96 -20.95 -1.57
C GLN A 118 4.81 -20.15 -2.86
N ILE A 119 3.59 -19.70 -3.18
CA ILE A 119 3.33 -18.91 -4.39
C ILE A 119 4.02 -17.55 -4.33
N VAL A 120 3.96 -16.86 -3.19
CA VAL A 120 4.60 -15.55 -3.02
C VAL A 120 6.12 -15.69 -3.15
N MET A 121 6.74 -16.67 -2.47
CA MET A 121 8.20 -16.88 -2.56
C MET A 121 8.64 -17.26 -3.98
N ARG A 122 7.86 -18.06 -4.70
CA ARG A 122 8.12 -18.34 -6.12
C ARG A 122 8.14 -17.06 -6.97
N HIS A 123 7.23 -16.12 -6.71
CA HIS A 123 7.21 -14.84 -7.44
C HIS A 123 8.34 -13.91 -7.02
N VAL A 124 8.74 -13.93 -5.74
CA VAL A 124 9.94 -13.22 -5.26
C VAL A 124 11.17 -13.69 -6.06
N GLU A 125 11.36 -15.00 -6.22
CA GLU A 125 12.47 -15.56 -6.99
C GLU A 125 12.40 -15.23 -8.49
N VAL A 126 11.26 -15.52 -9.13
CA VAL A 126 11.06 -15.32 -10.59
C VAL A 126 11.23 -13.85 -10.98
N LEU A 127 10.74 -12.94 -10.13
CA LEU A 127 10.86 -11.50 -10.37
C LEU A 127 12.19 -10.94 -9.84
N SER A 128 13.02 -11.76 -9.19
CA SER A 128 14.24 -11.33 -8.49
C SER A 128 13.97 -10.09 -7.63
N ALA A 129 12.87 -10.15 -6.86
CA ALA A 129 12.49 -9.06 -5.97
C ALA A 129 13.39 -9.09 -4.74
N ASP A 130 13.99 -7.95 -4.40
CA ASP A 130 14.82 -7.76 -3.20
C ASP A 130 14.03 -7.15 -2.04
N THR A 131 12.78 -6.75 -2.31
CA THR A 131 11.90 -6.10 -1.34
C THR A 131 10.48 -6.59 -1.54
N VAL A 132 9.78 -6.94 -0.46
CA VAL A 132 8.34 -7.23 -0.47
C VAL A 132 7.62 -6.21 0.39
N ILE A 133 6.54 -5.64 -0.13
CA ILE A 133 5.65 -4.73 0.59
C ILE A 133 4.26 -5.35 0.64
N SER A 134 3.63 -5.37 1.82
CA SER A 134 2.29 -5.92 2.00
C SER A 134 1.54 -5.28 3.18
N PHE A 135 0.40 -5.85 3.55
CA PHE A 135 -0.35 -5.50 4.75
C PHE A 135 0.33 -5.99 6.03
N ASP A 136 -0.01 -5.37 7.17
CA ASP A 136 0.32 -5.91 8.48
C ASP A 136 -0.70 -6.97 8.95
N SER A 137 -0.49 -7.51 10.16
CA SER A 137 -1.32 -8.57 10.73
C SER A 137 -2.80 -8.19 10.90
N TYR A 138 -3.13 -6.90 11.01
CA TYR A 138 -4.52 -6.46 11.16
C TYR A 138 -5.22 -6.23 9.81
N GLY A 139 -4.48 -6.15 8.69
CA GLY A 139 -5.13 -6.11 7.38
C GLY A 139 -5.94 -4.85 7.12
N VAL A 140 -5.44 -3.69 7.56
CA VAL A 140 -6.06 -2.34 7.49
C VAL A 140 -7.32 -2.19 8.33
N SER A 141 -8.33 -3.02 8.12
CA SER A 141 -9.65 -2.97 8.76
C SER A 141 -10.06 -4.28 9.42
N GLY A 142 -9.13 -5.21 9.65
CA GLY A 142 -9.44 -6.57 10.06
C GLY A 142 -9.87 -7.47 8.90
N HIS A 143 -9.54 -7.10 7.65
CA HIS A 143 -9.95 -7.89 6.49
C HIS A 143 -9.13 -9.17 6.41
N GLN A 144 -9.80 -10.33 6.43
CA GLN A 144 -9.14 -11.62 6.53
C GLN A 144 -8.11 -11.86 5.42
N ASN A 145 -8.46 -11.62 4.14
CA ASN A 145 -7.50 -11.83 3.04
C ASN A 145 -6.27 -10.90 3.10
N HIS A 146 -6.40 -9.69 3.66
CA HIS A 146 -5.26 -8.80 3.86
C HIS A 146 -4.33 -9.37 4.94
N SER A 147 -4.91 -9.82 6.07
CA SER A 147 -4.18 -10.51 7.12
C SER A 147 -3.53 -11.81 6.62
N SER A 148 -4.18 -12.57 5.73
CA SER A 148 -3.60 -13.77 5.12
C SER A 148 -2.33 -13.47 4.30
N CYS A 149 -2.26 -12.31 3.64
CA CYS A 149 -1.03 -11.88 2.97
C CYS A 149 0.12 -11.67 3.97
N PHE A 150 -0.17 -11.08 5.14
CA PHE A 150 0.82 -10.97 6.22
C PHE A 150 1.22 -12.34 6.78
N GLU A 151 0.26 -13.22 7.05
CA GLU A 151 0.51 -14.55 7.61
C GLU A 151 1.36 -15.42 6.68
N ALA A 152 1.18 -15.32 5.37
CA ALA A 152 2.02 -16.00 4.38
C ALA A 152 3.47 -15.52 4.44
N LEU A 153 3.70 -14.21 4.51
CA LEU A 153 5.04 -13.62 4.64
C LEU A 153 5.69 -13.98 5.99
N GLN A 154 4.92 -13.93 7.06
CA GLN A 154 5.38 -14.34 8.39
C GLN A 154 5.75 -15.83 8.42
N THR A 155 4.98 -16.68 7.74
CA THR A 155 5.26 -18.11 7.60
C THR A 155 6.55 -18.33 6.82
N ALA A 156 6.75 -17.62 5.69
CA ALA A 156 7.99 -17.66 4.93
C ALA A 156 9.20 -17.26 5.79
N TYR A 157 9.08 -16.18 6.56
CA TYR A 157 10.15 -15.68 7.42
C TYR A 157 10.49 -16.67 8.53
N SER A 158 9.49 -17.17 9.26
CA SER A 158 9.68 -18.10 10.37
C SER A 158 10.27 -19.44 9.93
N ASN A 159 9.96 -19.89 8.71
CA ASN A 159 10.49 -21.13 8.15
C ASN A 159 11.86 -20.95 7.48
N GLY A 160 12.42 -19.73 7.45
CA GLY A 160 13.68 -19.42 6.76
C GLY A 160 13.56 -19.51 5.22
N GLY A 161 12.36 -19.39 4.67
CA GLY A 161 12.08 -19.42 3.24
C GLY A 161 12.27 -18.07 2.54
N VAL A 162 12.41 -16.98 3.30
CA VAL A 162 12.73 -15.66 2.74
C VAL A 162 14.23 -15.61 2.40
N PRO A 163 14.63 -15.31 1.15
CA PRO A 163 16.03 -15.17 0.80
C PRO A 163 16.72 -14.09 1.65
N ARG A 164 18.01 -14.27 1.94
CA ARG A 164 18.75 -13.44 2.92
C ARG A 164 18.83 -11.96 2.55
N ASP A 165 18.75 -11.67 1.26
CA ASP A 165 18.83 -10.35 0.65
C ASP A 165 17.45 -9.70 0.44
N VAL A 166 16.36 -10.39 0.82
CA VAL A 166 14.99 -9.88 0.68
C VAL A 166 14.53 -9.22 1.97
N GLN A 167 14.11 -7.96 1.85
CA GLN A 167 13.52 -7.20 2.97
C GLN A 167 11.98 -7.20 2.87
N ILE A 168 11.30 -7.32 4.00
CA ILE A 168 9.83 -7.28 4.06
C ILE A 168 9.40 -6.05 4.84
N PHE A 169 8.50 -5.25 4.26
CA PHE A 169 7.87 -4.10 4.90
C PHE A 169 6.36 -4.22 4.88
N VAL A 170 5.71 -3.76 5.94
CA VAL A 170 4.26 -3.87 6.08
C VAL A 170 3.60 -2.51 6.31
N LEU A 171 2.40 -2.34 5.75
CA LEU A 171 1.57 -1.16 5.96
C LEU A 171 0.99 -1.16 7.38
N ASP A 172 1.21 -0.08 8.12
CA ASP A 172 0.64 0.06 9.47
C ASP A 172 -0.89 0.24 9.43
N SER A 173 -1.59 -0.69 10.07
CA SER A 173 -3.00 -0.54 10.40
C SER A 173 -3.20 0.49 11.51
N ILE A 174 -4.23 1.32 11.34
CA ILE A 174 -4.53 2.43 12.25
C ILE A 174 -6.02 2.45 12.64
N PRO A 175 -6.36 3.03 13.80
CA PRO A 175 -7.75 3.23 14.21
C PRO A 175 -8.59 3.98 13.16
N LEU A 176 -9.89 3.67 13.10
CA LEU A 176 -10.82 4.20 12.10
C LEU A 176 -10.83 5.74 12.02
N TRP A 177 -10.82 6.43 13.16
CA TRP A 177 -10.83 7.90 13.18
C TRP A 177 -9.59 8.48 12.49
N ARG A 178 -8.41 7.91 12.72
CA ARG A 178 -7.15 8.32 12.07
C ARG A 178 -7.18 8.14 10.55
N LYS A 179 -7.98 7.19 10.04
CA LYS A 179 -8.13 6.98 8.60
C LYS A 179 -8.74 8.19 7.89
N TYR A 180 -9.51 9.03 8.57
CA TYR A 180 -10.35 10.07 7.96
C TYR A 180 -10.10 11.50 8.46
N ILE A 181 -9.01 11.73 9.21
CA ILE A 181 -8.58 13.10 9.58
C ILE A 181 -7.60 13.71 8.55
N GLY A 182 -7.41 13.05 7.41
CA GLY A 182 -6.58 13.52 6.30
C GLY A 182 -5.14 13.84 6.72
N MET A 183 -4.62 14.98 6.24
CA MET A 183 -3.23 15.41 6.46
C MET A 183 -2.93 15.79 7.93
N SER A 184 -3.96 16.01 8.76
CA SER A 184 -3.73 16.26 10.19
C SER A 184 -3.19 15.02 10.92
N ASP A 185 -3.34 13.83 10.32
CA ASP A 185 -2.79 12.60 10.87
C ASP A 185 -1.25 12.58 10.88
N ALA A 186 -0.60 13.38 10.03
CA ALA A 186 0.86 13.52 10.01
C ALA A 186 1.43 13.78 11.41
N LEU A 187 0.76 14.61 12.22
CA LEU A 187 1.18 14.94 13.59
C LEU A 187 1.11 13.73 14.54
N PHE A 188 0.20 12.78 14.29
CA PHE A 188 0.08 11.54 15.06
C PHE A 188 0.99 10.43 14.52
N SER A 189 1.27 10.44 13.22
CA SER A 189 2.17 9.48 12.56
C SER A 189 3.64 9.80 12.80
N PHE A 190 3.93 11.08 13.01
CA PHE A 190 5.27 11.57 13.30
C PHE A 190 5.92 10.80 14.46
N GLY A 191 7.10 10.22 14.18
CA GLY A 191 7.90 9.47 15.15
C GLY A 191 7.36 8.10 15.56
N ARG A 192 6.21 7.66 15.03
CA ARG A 192 5.61 6.35 15.37
C ARG A 192 6.02 5.22 14.43
N SER A 193 6.28 5.54 13.16
CA SER A 193 6.67 4.55 12.15
C SER A 193 8.06 4.91 11.62
N PRO A 194 8.94 3.93 11.40
CA PRO A 194 10.31 4.17 10.93
C PRO A 194 10.32 4.73 9.51
N PHE A 195 9.31 4.39 8.70
CA PHE A 195 9.17 4.86 7.33
C PHE A 195 7.83 5.55 7.12
N PHE A 196 7.87 6.68 6.40
CA PHE A 196 6.72 7.52 6.14
C PHE A 196 6.78 8.14 4.75
N TYR A 197 5.70 8.00 3.99
CA TYR A 197 5.56 8.63 2.68
C TYR A 197 4.46 9.68 2.72
N MET A 198 4.75 10.87 2.19
CA MET A 198 3.78 11.94 2.01
C MET A 198 3.59 12.18 0.52
N ALA A 199 2.35 12.05 0.05
CA ALA A 199 1.97 12.28 -1.34
C ALA A 199 2.06 13.77 -1.69
N ARG A 200 2.57 14.06 -2.87
CA ARG A 200 2.47 15.40 -3.46
C ARG A 200 1.14 15.51 -4.22
N PHE A 201 0.73 16.73 -4.56
CA PHE A 201 -0.49 16.95 -5.35
C PHE A 201 -0.57 16.10 -6.64
N ARG A 202 0.56 15.92 -7.34
CA ARG A 202 0.62 15.08 -8.54
C ARG A 202 0.39 13.59 -8.26
N ASP A 203 0.75 13.14 -7.07
CA ASP A 203 0.59 11.75 -6.63
C ASP A 203 -0.86 11.50 -6.18
N VAL A 204 -1.49 12.47 -5.51
CA VAL A 204 -2.94 12.44 -5.23
C VAL A 204 -3.76 12.41 -6.52
N ALA A 205 -3.43 13.27 -7.48
CA ALA A 205 -4.08 13.24 -8.79
C ALA A 205 -3.84 11.92 -9.56
N ALA A 206 -2.68 11.27 -9.36
CA ALA A 206 -2.42 9.95 -9.90
C ALA A 206 -3.27 8.87 -9.22
N CYS A 207 -3.40 8.91 -7.90
CA CYS A 207 -4.28 8.04 -7.12
C CYS A 207 -5.74 8.17 -7.58
N TRP A 208 -6.25 9.39 -7.78
CA TRP A 208 -7.60 9.58 -8.32
C TRP A 208 -7.72 8.99 -9.72
N ARG A 209 -6.81 9.31 -10.65
CA ARG A 209 -6.83 8.71 -12.00
C ARG A 209 -6.77 7.18 -11.98
N ALA A 210 -6.02 6.59 -11.04
CA ALA A 210 -5.95 5.15 -10.83
C ALA A 210 -7.29 4.60 -10.33
N MET A 211 -7.91 5.25 -9.34
CA MET A 211 -9.21 4.84 -8.81
C MET A 211 -10.32 4.94 -9.87
N TRP A 212 -10.28 5.95 -10.73
CA TRP A 212 -11.20 6.05 -11.87
C TRP A 212 -11.00 4.95 -12.93
N ALA A 213 -9.86 4.26 -12.93
CA ALA A 213 -9.65 3.10 -13.80
C ALA A 213 -10.35 1.84 -13.26
N HIS A 214 -10.55 1.75 -11.93
CA HIS A 214 -11.35 0.75 -11.22
C HIS A 214 -12.85 1.05 -11.30
N LYS A 215 -13.37 1.19 -12.52
CA LYS A 215 -14.76 1.61 -12.77
C LYS A 215 -15.77 0.66 -12.13
N SER A 216 -15.52 -0.65 -12.23
CA SER A 216 -16.43 -1.67 -11.67
C SER A 216 -16.49 -1.63 -10.15
N GLN A 217 -15.51 -1.00 -9.50
CA GLN A 217 -15.44 -0.93 -8.05
C GLN A 217 -15.63 0.48 -7.47
N LEU A 218 -15.70 1.53 -8.31
CA LEU A 218 -15.87 2.92 -7.88
C LEU A 218 -17.32 3.21 -7.42
N VAL A 219 -17.65 2.75 -6.22
CA VAL A 219 -18.92 3.01 -5.53
C VAL A 219 -18.82 4.18 -4.54
N TRP A 220 -19.95 4.68 -4.06
CA TRP A 220 -20.04 5.94 -3.28
C TRP A 220 -19.07 6.01 -2.08
N PHE A 221 -18.91 4.92 -1.32
CA PHE A 221 -18.02 4.93 -0.16
C PHE A 221 -16.54 4.95 -0.54
N ARG A 222 -16.17 4.44 -1.74
CA ARG A 222 -14.81 4.57 -2.27
C ARG A 222 -14.51 5.96 -2.76
N VAL A 223 -15.52 6.65 -3.30
CA VAL A 223 -15.42 8.08 -3.59
C VAL A 223 -15.12 8.84 -2.30
N LEU A 224 -15.84 8.58 -1.21
CA LEU A 224 -15.52 9.19 0.08
C LEU A 224 -14.11 8.83 0.54
N PHE A 225 -13.71 7.56 0.42
CA PHE A 225 -12.36 7.14 0.79
C PHE A 225 -11.28 7.93 0.05
N ILE A 226 -11.38 8.11 -1.27
CA ILE A 226 -10.30 8.78 -2.03
C ILE A 226 -10.18 10.28 -1.75
N PHE A 227 -11.23 10.92 -1.22
CA PHE A 227 -11.21 12.35 -0.86
C PHE A 227 -10.82 12.58 0.59
N PHE A 228 -11.24 11.70 1.51
CA PHE A 228 -11.09 11.94 2.94
C PHE A 228 -10.07 11.03 3.61
N SER A 229 -9.69 9.92 2.98
CA SER A 229 -8.76 9.00 3.62
C SER A 229 -7.35 9.57 3.64
N ARG A 230 -6.70 9.53 4.80
CA ARG A 230 -5.27 9.81 4.90
C ARG A 230 -4.43 8.88 4.03
N PHE A 231 -4.95 7.70 3.70
CA PHE A 231 -4.27 6.73 2.86
C PHE A 231 -4.02 7.20 1.41
N VAL A 232 -4.70 8.25 0.95
CA VAL A 232 -4.38 8.91 -0.32
C VAL A 232 -3.25 9.94 -0.16
N LEU A 233 -3.07 10.45 1.05
CA LEU A 233 -2.16 11.55 1.37
C LEU A 233 -0.84 11.06 1.96
N GLU A 234 -0.87 10.02 2.79
CA GLU A 234 0.29 9.56 3.55
C GLU A 234 0.21 8.07 3.93
N LYS A 235 1.39 7.49 4.17
CA LYS A 235 1.58 6.09 4.56
C LYS A 235 2.68 5.92 5.58
N CYS A 236 2.44 5.00 6.50
CA CYS A 236 3.39 4.52 7.48
C CYS A 236 3.72 3.05 7.18
N GLN A 237 5.01 2.72 7.20
CA GLN A 237 5.48 1.35 7.01
C GLN A 237 6.54 1.02 8.05
N LYS A 238 6.63 -0.27 8.39
CA LYS A 238 7.65 -0.83 9.28
C LYS A 238 8.23 -2.12 8.73
#